data_AF-A0A817R770-F1
#
_entry.id   AF-A0A817R770-F1
#
_cell.length_a   1.000
_cell.length_b   1.000
_cell.length_c   1.000
_cell.angle_alpha   90.00
_cell.angle_beta   90.00
_cell.angle_gamma   90.00
#
_symmetry.space_group_name_H-M   'P 1'
#
loop_
_entity.id
_entity.type
_entity.pdbx_description
1 polymer ?
#
loop_
_entity_poly.entity_id
_entity_poly.type
_entity_poly.pdbx_seq_one_letter_code
_entity_poly.pdbx_strand_id
1 'polypeptide(L)'
;MYSIFILLCACVGCILYAKYSQCDPLRAKLISKPDQLYPLFIIETLGRFPGLTGLFIAGILSASLSTISSGINSIATVVLEDIYKRIAVENSMTDKKQAIISKILSLIIGLLIVFLAFIASYLGDNILVIVFQIAGSFVPPILGVYLLGFFAPRVNSRKSSTLETDDLHEPEKSIVEQQQML
;
A
#
# COMPACT_ATOMS: atom_id res chain seq x y z
N MET A 1 3.98 -13.65 14.34
CA MET A 1 3.37 -13.62 12.98
C MET A 1 4.40 -13.32 11.91
N TYR A 2 5.17 -12.22 12.00
CA TYR A 2 6.21 -11.87 11.01
C TYR A 2 7.29 -12.95 10.80
N SER A 3 7.80 -13.56 11.88
CA SER A 3 8.81 -14.62 11.78
C SER A 3 8.33 -15.87 11.05
N ILE A 4 7.04 -16.20 11.17
CA ILE A 4 6.42 -17.34 10.47
C ILE A 4 6.36 -17.05 8.96
N PHE A 5 6.01 -15.82 8.58
CA PHE A 5 5.97 -15.41 7.18
C PHE A 5 7.36 -15.52 6.52
N ILE A 6 8.40 -15.01 7.19
CA ILE A 6 9.78 -15.12 6.69
C ILE A 6 10.19 -16.58 6.54
N LEU A 7 9.90 -17.42 7.53
CA LEU A 7 10.23 -18.84 7.49
C LEU A 7 9.57 -19.53 6.30
N LEU A 8 8.29 -19.24 6.03
CA LEU A 8 7.57 -19.80 4.87
C LEU A 8 8.20 -19.38 3.55
N CYS A 9 8.52 -18.08 3.38
CA CYS A 9 9.21 -17.59 2.18
C CYS A 9 10.59 -18.23 2.00
N ALA A 10 11.35 -18.39 3.08
CA ALA A 10 12.67 -19.02 3.05
C ALA A 10 12.57 -20.50 2.66
N CYS A 11 11.65 -21.27 3.24
CA CYS A 11 11.42 -22.66 2.89
C CYS A 11 11.08 -22.84 1.41
N VAL A 12 10.19 -22.01 0.88
CA VAL A 12 9.85 -21.97 -0.54
C VAL A 12 11.09 -21.68 -1.40
N GLY A 13 11.91 -20.70 -1.03
CA GLY A 13 13.16 -20.38 -1.72
C GLY A 13 14.15 -21.56 -1.73
N CYS A 14 14.28 -22.28 -0.61
CA CYS A 14 15.09 -23.49 -0.52
C CYS A 14 14.56 -24.62 -1.42
N ILE A 15 13.25 -24.82 -1.48
CA ILE A 15 12.63 -25.83 -2.37
C ILE A 15 12.90 -25.49 -3.84
N LEU A 16 12.74 -24.22 -4.21
CA LEU A 16 13.00 -23.74 -5.56
C LEU A 16 14.48 -23.92 -5.95
N TYR A 17 15.39 -23.57 -5.03
CA TYR A 17 16.83 -23.78 -5.20
C TYR A 17 17.18 -25.26 -5.34
N ALA A 18 16.63 -26.13 -4.49
CA ALA A 18 16.86 -27.57 -4.57
C ALA A 18 16.42 -28.15 -5.93
N LYS A 19 15.28 -27.68 -6.46
CA LYS A 19 14.73 -28.13 -7.76
C LYS A 19 15.58 -27.69 -8.94
N TYR A 20 16.06 -26.45 -8.96
CA TYR A 20 16.80 -25.85 -10.08
C TYR A 20 18.33 -25.82 -9.88
N SER A 21 18.84 -26.47 -8.84
CA SER A 21 20.28 -26.54 -8.54
C SER A 21 21.13 -27.14 -9.67
N GLN A 22 20.59 -28.12 -10.40
CA GLN A 22 21.29 -28.83 -11.46
C GLN A 22 20.98 -28.32 -12.88
N CYS A 23 19.81 -27.70 -13.07
CA CYS A 23 19.38 -27.17 -14.36
C CYS A 23 18.64 -25.85 -14.14
N ASP A 24 19.29 -24.74 -14.49
CA ASP A 24 18.76 -23.40 -14.32
C ASP A 24 17.88 -23.03 -15.53
N PRO A 25 16.56 -22.79 -15.35
CA PRO A 25 15.64 -22.50 -16.43
C PRO A 25 15.90 -21.14 -17.10
N LEU A 26 16.62 -20.21 -16.44
CA LEU A 26 17.08 -18.97 -17.08
C LEU A 26 18.17 -19.26 -18.11
N ARG A 27 19.14 -20.11 -17.77
CA ARG A 27 20.22 -20.51 -18.70
C ARG A 27 19.72 -21.41 -19.82
N ALA A 28 18.71 -22.23 -19.54
CA ALA A 28 18.05 -23.08 -20.54
C ALA A 28 17.15 -22.29 -21.51
N LYS A 29 17.04 -20.96 -21.37
CA LYS A 29 16.15 -20.08 -22.16
C LYS A 29 14.67 -20.48 -22.14
N LEU A 30 14.23 -21.16 -21.08
CA LEU A 30 12.81 -21.45 -20.85
C LEU A 30 12.07 -20.20 -20.34
N ILE A 31 12.81 -19.26 -19.74
CA ILE A 31 12.32 -18.02 -19.16
C ILE A 31 13.17 -16.84 -19.64
N SER A 32 12.51 -15.70 -19.87
CA SER A 32 13.18 -14.45 -20.26
C SER A 32 13.46 -13.52 -19.06
N LYS A 33 12.65 -13.56 -18.01
CA LYS A 33 12.75 -12.69 -16.83
C LYS A 33 12.75 -13.47 -15.51
N PRO A 34 13.53 -13.08 -14.49
CA PRO A 34 13.57 -13.78 -13.21
C PRO A 34 12.19 -13.90 -12.52
N ASP A 35 11.30 -12.94 -12.73
CA ASP A 35 9.94 -12.91 -12.15
C ASP A 35 9.04 -14.07 -12.62
N GLN A 36 9.37 -14.71 -13.75
CA GLN A 36 8.59 -15.81 -14.32
C GLN A 36 9.00 -17.19 -13.76
N LEU A 37 10.05 -17.25 -12.93
CA LEU A 37 10.55 -18.49 -12.34
C LEU A 37 9.49 -19.17 -11.47
N TYR A 38 8.77 -18.37 -10.68
CA TYR A 38 7.79 -18.88 -9.73
C TYR A 38 6.53 -19.45 -10.42
N PRO A 39 5.92 -18.76 -11.40
CA PRO A 39 4.86 -19.35 -12.21
C PRO A 39 5.28 -20.63 -12.94
N LEU A 40 6.50 -20.68 -13.50
CA LEU A 40 6.99 -21.88 -14.20
C LEU A 40 7.07 -23.08 -13.27
N PHE A 41 7.67 -22.91 -12.09
CA PHE A 41 7.80 -23.97 -11.09
C PHE A 41 6.45 -24.59 -10.73
N ILE A 42 5.41 -23.77 -10.67
CA ILE A 42 4.07 -24.20 -10.28
C ILE A 42 3.37 -24.89 -11.44
N ILE A 43 3.52 -24.40 -12.66
CA ILE A 43 3.00 -25.09 -13.85
C ILE A 43 3.64 -26.48 -13.97
N GLU A 44 4.94 -26.60 -13.74
CA GLU A 44 5.65 -27.89 -13.79
C GLU A 44 5.24 -28.85 -12.67
N THR A 45 5.05 -28.34 -11.44
CA THR A 45 4.77 -29.17 -10.26
C THR A 45 3.29 -29.53 -10.13
N LEU A 46 2.39 -28.54 -10.33
CA LEU A 46 0.95 -28.69 -10.17
C LEU A 46 0.25 -29.03 -11.49
N GLY A 47 0.93 -28.97 -12.64
CA GLY A 47 0.36 -29.30 -13.95
C GLY A 47 -0.21 -30.72 -14.08
N ARG A 48 0.15 -31.63 -13.16
CA ARG A 48 -0.44 -32.97 -13.04
C ARG A 48 -1.91 -32.94 -12.61
N PHE A 49 -2.35 -31.90 -11.89
CA PHE A 49 -3.71 -31.77 -11.40
C PHE A 49 -4.44 -30.61 -12.12
N PRO A 50 -5.35 -30.90 -13.06
CA PRO A 50 -6.06 -29.85 -13.79
C PRO A 50 -6.89 -29.00 -12.81
N GLY A 51 -6.79 -27.68 -12.94
CA GLY A 51 -7.50 -26.71 -12.10
C GLY A 51 -6.69 -26.12 -10.93
N LEU A 52 -5.73 -26.86 -10.36
CA LEU A 52 -4.94 -26.36 -9.23
C LEU A 52 -4.01 -25.19 -9.63
N THR A 53 -3.39 -25.26 -10.81
CA THR A 53 -2.57 -24.16 -11.35
C THR A 53 -3.39 -22.88 -11.53
N GLY A 54 -4.64 -23.00 -11.99
CA GLY A 54 -5.55 -21.87 -12.14
C GLY A 54 -5.96 -21.28 -10.79
N LEU A 55 -6.28 -22.13 -9.81
CA LEU A 55 -6.58 -21.70 -8.45
C LEU A 55 -5.41 -20.93 -7.82
N PHE A 56 -4.19 -21.41 -8.03
CA PHE A 56 -2.99 -20.75 -7.53
C PHE A 56 -2.82 -19.34 -8.12
N ILE A 57 -2.89 -19.21 -9.45
CA ILE A 57 -2.77 -17.92 -10.14
C ILE A 57 -3.89 -16.97 -9.71
N ALA A 58 -5.13 -17.47 -9.57
CA ALA A 58 -6.25 -16.69 -9.07
C ALA A 58 -6.01 -16.16 -7.64
N GLY A 59 -5.41 -16.97 -6.77
CA GLY A 59 -5.03 -16.57 -5.42
C GLY A 59 -4.01 -15.42 -5.40
N ILE A 60 -2.95 -15.50 -6.20
CA ILE A 60 -1.96 -14.42 -6.32
C ILE A 60 -2.59 -13.13 -6.84
N LEU A 61 -3.43 -13.24 -7.87
CA LEU A 61 -4.10 -12.08 -8.45
C LEU A 61 -5.05 -11.43 -7.42
N SER A 62 -5.77 -12.24 -6.65
CA SER A 62 -6.64 -11.75 -5.56
C SER A 62 -5.85 -11.03 -4.47
N ALA A 63 -4.73 -11.62 -4.01
CA ALA A 63 -3.86 -11.01 -3.00
C ALA A 63 -3.25 -9.68 -3.49
N SER A 64 -2.78 -9.65 -4.74
CA SER A 64 -2.26 -8.44 -5.39
C SER A 64 -3.35 -7.36 -5.49
N LEU A 65 -4.55 -7.73 -5.95
CA LEU A 65 -5.67 -6.82 -6.11
C LEU A 65 -6.15 -6.24 -4.77
N SER A 66 -6.11 -7.03 -3.68
CA SER A 66 -6.45 -6.56 -2.33
C SER A 66 -5.51 -5.44 -1.86
N THR A 67 -4.21 -5.61 -2.09
CA THR A 67 -3.19 -4.59 -1.74
C THR A 67 -3.36 -3.34 -2.60
N ILE A 68 -3.58 -3.50 -3.91
CA ILE A 68 -3.80 -2.38 -4.83
C ILE A 68 -5.08 -1.61 -4.45
N SER A 69 -6.18 -2.32 -4.17
CA SER A 69 -7.46 -1.74 -3.79
C SER A 69 -7.38 -0.95 -2.49
N SER A 70 -6.76 -1.53 -1.45
CA SER A 70 -6.54 -0.84 -0.17
C SER A 70 -5.66 0.40 -0.35
N GLY A 71 -4.57 0.31 -1.13
CA GLY A 71 -3.71 1.45 -1.43
C GLY A 71 -4.43 2.59 -2.15
N ILE A 72 -5.17 2.29 -3.23
CA ILE A 72 -5.95 3.29 -3.98
C ILE A 72 -6.97 3.96 -3.08
N ASN A 73 -7.70 3.17 -2.27
CA ASN A 73 -8.71 3.71 -1.38
C ASN A 73 -8.10 4.63 -0.30
N SER A 74 -6.96 4.24 0.29
CA SER A 74 -6.26 5.08 1.26
C SER A 74 -5.77 6.40 0.66
N ILE A 75 -5.19 6.38 -0.54
CA ILE A 75 -4.73 7.61 -1.20
C ILE A 75 -5.92 8.51 -1.54
N ALA A 76 -7.02 7.95 -2.05
CA ALA A 76 -8.23 8.71 -2.35
C ALA A 76 -8.83 9.36 -1.09
N THR A 77 -8.85 8.66 0.04
CA THR A 77 -9.26 9.24 1.33
C THR A 77 -8.32 10.36 1.76
N VAL A 78 -7.00 10.14 1.74
CA VAL A 78 -6.02 11.15 2.16
C VAL A 78 -6.14 12.42 1.30
N VAL A 79 -6.26 12.29 -0.02
CA VAL A 79 -6.41 13.46 -0.91
C VAL A 79 -7.75 14.16 -0.68
N LEU A 80 -8.83 13.44 -0.37
CA LEU A 80 -10.12 14.04 -0.03
C LEU A 80 -10.03 14.82 1.30
N GLU A 81 -9.42 14.26 2.33
CA GLU A 81 -9.24 14.92 3.62
C GLU A 81 -8.29 16.12 3.51
N ASP A 82 -7.12 15.96 2.89
CA ASP A 82 -6.04 16.96 2.87
C ASP A 82 -6.27 18.10 1.88
N ILE A 83 -6.84 17.81 0.70
CA ILE A 83 -7.04 18.80 -0.36
C ILE A 83 -8.47 19.32 -0.32
N TYR A 84 -9.46 18.41 -0.30
CA TYR A 84 -10.84 18.83 -0.47
C TYR A 84 -11.39 19.50 0.79
N LYS A 85 -11.27 18.88 1.97
CA LYS A 85 -11.77 19.49 3.21
C LYS A 85 -10.97 20.71 3.66
N ARG A 86 -9.69 20.77 3.32
CA ARG A 86 -8.83 21.92 3.67
C ARG A 86 -9.05 23.15 2.76
N ILE A 87 -9.42 22.94 1.49
CA ILE A 87 -9.69 24.02 0.53
C ILE A 87 -11.17 24.44 0.54
N ALA A 88 -12.09 23.48 0.70
CA ALA A 88 -13.50 23.75 0.92
C ALA A 88 -13.74 24.14 2.38
N VAL A 89 -13.22 25.31 2.76
CA VAL A 89 -13.56 26.00 4.00
C VAL A 89 -15.09 26.06 4.07
N GLU A 90 -15.67 25.38 5.06
CA GLU A 90 -17.01 25.69 5.56
C GLU A 90 -18.17 25.48 4.57
N ASN A 91 -18.23 24.33 3.89
CA ASN A 91 -19.52 23.86 3.37
C ASN A 91 -19.78 22.44 3.85
N SER A 92 -20.87 22.28 4.60
CA SER A 92 -21.46 21.02 5.05
C SER A 92 -21.84 20.16 3.85
N MET A 93 -20.83 19.53 3.26
CA MET A 93 -20.99 18.59 2.17
C MET A 93 -21.76 17.38 2.68
N THR A 94 -22.90 17.11 2.05
CA THR A 94 -23.63 15.86 2.23
C THR A 94 -22.70 14.66 2.00
N ASP A 95 -22.72 13.67 2.90
CA ASP A 95 -21.88 12.45 2.85
C ASP A 95 -21.92 11.77 1.46
N LYS A 96 -23.06 11.85 0.79
CA LYS A 96 -23.26 11.33 -0.58
C LYS A 96 -22.31 11.96 -1.61
N LYS A 97 -22.05 13.27 -1.51
CA LYS A 97 -21.17 13.98 -2.44
C LYS A 97 -19.70 13.65 -2.17
N GLN A 98 -19.31 13.54 -0.90
CA GLN A 98 -17.96 13.10 -0.52
C GLN A 98 -17.67 11.69 -1.04
N ALA A 99 -18.63 10.77 -0.92
CA ALA A 99 -18.51 9.41 -1.44
C ALA A 99 -18.42 9.34 -2.98
N ILE A 100 -19.07 10.26 -3.71
CA ILE A 100 -18.95 10.33 -5.17
C ILE A 100 -17.57 10.87 -5.56
N ILE A 101 -17.09 11.90 -4.88
CA ILE A 101 -15.76 12.48 -5.13
C ILE A 101 -14.66 11.46 -4.85
N SER A 102 -14.74 10.73 -3.74
CA SER A 102 -13.76 9.69 -3.42
C SER A 102 -13.74 8.57 -4.47
N LYS A 103 -14.92 8.14 -4.98
CA LYS A 103 -15.00 7.16 -6.06
C LYS A 103 -14.36 7.64 -7.37
N ILE A 104 -14.63 8.89 -7.76
CA ILE A 104 -14.01 9.49 -8.97
C ILE A 104 -12.49 9.55 -8.81
N LEU A 105 -12.03 9.96 -7.63
CA LEU A 105 -10.62 10.09 -7.34
C LEU A 105 -9.91 8.73 -7.33
N SER A 106 -10.51 7.70 -6.74
CA SER A 106 -10.02 6.32 -6.82
C SER A 106 -9.90 5.84 -8.26
N LEU A 107 -10.83 6.21 -9.14
CA LEU A 107 -10.79 5.86 -10.56
C LEU A 107 -9.62 6.55 -11.28
N ILE A 108 -9.40 7.84 -11.03
CA ILE A 108 -8.28 8.60 -11.60
C ILE A 108 -6.94 8.03 -11.13
N ILE A 109 -6.79 7.74 -9.83
CA ILE A 109 -5.58 7.14 -9.27
C ILE A 109 -5.35 5.75 -9.86
N GLY A 110 -6.41 4.94 -10.00
CA GLY A 110 -6.33 3.63 -10.66
C GLY A 110 -5.83 3.72 -12.11
N LEU A 111 -6.35 4.67 -12.90
CA LEU A 111 -5.87 4.92 -14.27
C LEU A 111 -4.40 5.35 -14.28
N LEU A 112 -4.00 6.21 -13.34
CA LEU A 112 -2.61 6.64 -13.22
C LEU A 112 -1.67 5.47 -12.89
N ILE A 113 -2.08 4.56 -12.01
CA ILE A 113 -1.31 3.35 -11.68
C ILE A 113 -1.15 2.44 -12.91
N VAL A 114 -2.21 2.24 -13.70
CA VAL A 114 -2.14 1.45 -14.94
C VAL A 114 -1.19 2.09 -15.95
N PHE A 115 -1.25 3.42 -16.09
CA PHE A 115 -0.32 4.17 -16.94
C PHE A 115 1.14 4.02 -16.46
N LEU A 116 1.37 4.10 -15.15
CA LEU A 116 2.70 3.92 -14.57
C LEU A 116 3.20 2.47 -14.72
N ALA A 117 2.33 1.48 -14.64
CA ALA A 117 2.65 0.07 -14.91
C ALA A 117 3.07 -0.17 -16.37
N PHE A 118 2.45 0.54 -17.32
CA PHE A 118 2.87 0.51 -18.72
C PHE A 118 4.29 1.05 -18.88
N ILE A 119 4.62 2.17 -18.23
CA ILE A 119 5.98 2.73 -18.21
C ILE A 119 6.96 1.74 -17.55
N ALA A 120 6.57 1.14 -16.42
CA ALA A 120 7.38 0.16 -15.69
C ALA A 120 7.79 -1.05 -16.54
N SER A 121 6.98 -1.41 -17.55
CA SER A 121 7.30 -2.50 -18.47
C SER A 121 8.58 -2.26 -19.29
N TYR A 122 9.00 -1.00 -19.45
CA TYR A 122 10.23 -0.60 -20.15
C TYR A 122 11.48 -0.57 -19.24
N LEU A 123 11.32 -0.66 -17.90
CA LEU A 123 12.43 -0.54 -16.94
C LEU A 123 13.30 -1.80 -16.82
N GLY A 124 12.96 -2.89 -17.53
CA GLY A 124 13.77 -4.12 -17.58
C GLY A 124 13.84 -4.86 -16.25
N ASP A 125 14.92 -5.64 -16.05
CA ASP A 125 15.10 -6.53 -14.88
C ASP A 125 15.37 -5.80 -13.55
N ASN A 126 15.52 -4.46 -13.59
CA ASN A 126 15.85 -3.65 -12.41
C ASN A 126 14.62 -3.15 -11.63
N ILE A 127 13.40 -3.55 -12.03
CA ILE A 127 12.16 -3.06 -11.41
C ILE A 127 12.13 -3.29 -9.89
N LEU A 128 12.57 -4.47 -9.45
CA LEU A 128 12.57 -4.86 -8.03
C LEU A 128 13.50 -3.98 -7.20
N VAL A 129 14.69 -3.66 -7.74
CA VAL A 129 15.65 -2.76 -7.11
C VAL A 129 15.07 -1.36 -7.02
N ILE A 130 14.47 -0.85 -8.10
CA ILE A 130 13.88 0.50 -8.15
C ILE A 130 12.77 0.65 -7.11
N VAL A 131 11.86 -0.32 -7.00
CA VAL A 131 10.76 -0.28 -6.02
C VAL A 131 11.30 -0.25 -4.58
N PHE A 132 12.31 -1.05 -4.25
CA PHE A 132 12.92 -1.03 -2.92
C PHE A 132 13.67 0.26 -2.62
N GLN A 133 14.33 0.87 -3.62
CA GLN A 133 15.00 2.16 -3.45
C GLN A 133 14.01 3.29 -3.16
N ILE A 134 12.89 3.32 -3.88
CA ILE A 134 11.81 4.28 -3.65
C ILE A 134 11.24 4.08 -2.24
N ALA A 135 10.84 2.85 -1.89
CA ALA A 135 10.31 2.54 -0.56
C ALA A 135 11.30 2.91 0.56
N GLY A 136 12.57 2.57 0.38
CA GLY A 136 13.65 2.87 1.32
C GLY A 136 13.96 4.37 1.47
N SER A 137 13.61 5.20 0.49
CA SER A 137 13.83 6.65 0.55
C SER A 137 12.73 7.39 1.31
N PHE A 138 11.48 6.93 1.25
CA PHE A 138 10.34 7.60 1.89
C PHE A 138 10.09 7.18 3.34
N VAL A 139 10.34 5.92 3.69
CA VAL A 139 10.08 5.40 5.03
C VAL A 139 10.93 6.08 6.13
N PRO A 140 12.24 6.31 5.96
CA PRO A 140 13.09 6.85 7.04
C PRO A 140 12.73 8.29 7.47
N PRO A 141 12.48 9.26 6.58
CA PRO A 141 12.07 10.61 6.98
C PRO A 141 10.76 10.63 7.76
N ILE A 142 9.76 9.83 7.34
CA ILE A 142 8.46 9.73 8.00
C ILE A 142 8.63 9.14 9.40
N LEU A 143 9.42 8.06 9.52
CA LEU A 143 9.77 7.47 10.80
C LEU A 143 10.54 8.45 11.69
N GLY A 144 11.45 9.24 11.12
CA GLY A 144 12.23 10.25 11.83
C GLY A 144 11.35 11.34 12.46
N VAL A 145 10.37 11.86 11.71
CA VAL A 145 9.41 12.86 12.24
C VAL A 145 8.54 12.24 13.34
N TYR A 146 8.09 10.99 13.16
CA TYR A 146 7.29 10.28 14.17
C TYR A 146 8.08 10.06 15.48
N LEU A 147 9.32 9.57 15.36
CA LEU A 147 10.21 9.37 16.51
C LEU A 147 10.56 10.70 17.19
N LEU A 148 10.79 11.77 16.42
CA LEU A 148 11.03 13.10 16.96
C LEU A 148 9.82 13.61 17.76
N GLY A 149 8.60 13.41 17.24
CA GLY A 149 7.37 13.75 17.95
C GLY A 149 7.17 12.93 19.23
N PHE A 150 7.55 11.65 19.22
CA PHE A 150 7.43 10.76 20.38
C PHE A 150 8.46 11.05 21.48
N PHE A 151 9.74 11.24 21.11
CA PHE A 151 10.84 11.41 22.06
C PHE A 151 11.08 12.87 22.50
N ALA A 152 10.66 13.86 21.72
CA ALA A 152 10.84 15.28 22.03
C ALA A 152 9.49 16.01 22.21
N PRO A 153 8.74 15.74 23.30
CA PRO A 153 7.49 16.45 23.59
C PRO A 153 7.66 17.97 23.74
N ARG A 154 8.90 18.45 23.96
CA ARG A 154 9.24 19.89 24.05
C ARG A 154 9.24 20.64 22.71
N VAL A 155 9.13 19.96 21.56
CA VAL A 155 9.02 20.64 20.25
C VAL A 155 7.58 21.11 19.96
N ASN A 156 6.58 20.56 20.68
CA ASN A 156 5.18 20.97 20.52
C ASN A 156 4.83 22.30 21.22
N SER A 157 5.67 22.79 22.15
CA SER A 157 5.34 23.98 22.96
C SER A 157 5.61 25.34 22.30
N ARG A 158 6.04 25.40 21.02
CA ARG A 158 6.35 26.68 20.35
C ARG A 158 5.24 27.27 19.48
N LYS A 159 4.03 26.69 19.50
CA LYS A 159 2.87 27.23 18.74
C LYS A 159 1.59 27.49 19.54
N SER A 160 1.64 27.54 20.87
CA SER A 160 0.46 27.95 21.67
C SER A 160 0.64 29.19 22.54
N SER A 161 1.85 29.72 22.73
CA SER A 161 2.05 30.90 23.60
C SER A 161 1.83 32.26 22.91
N THR A 162 1.11 32.32 21.80
CA THR A 162 0.76 33.61 21.16
C THR A 162 -0.70 33.74 20.74
N LEU A 163 -1.58 32.80 21.11
CA LEU A 163 -3.02 32.88 20.84
C LEU A 163 -3.89 32.46 22.04
N GLU A 164 -3.33 32.50 23.26
CA GLU A 164 -4.06 32.17 24.49
C GLU A 164 -4.14 33.39 25.41
N THR A 165 -4.83 34.43 24.93
CA THR A 165 -5.53 35.49 25.69
C THR A 165 -6.44 36.21 24.70
N ASP A 166 -7.75 36.20 24.97
CA ASP A 166 -8.88 36.56 24.09
C ASP A 166 -9.17 35.44 23.07
N ASP A 167 -10.12 34.52 23.24
CA ASP A 167 -11.50 34.71 23.68
C ASP A 167 -12.08 33.45 24.33
N LEU A 168 -13.04 33.75 25.20
CA LEU A 168 -13.73 32.93 26.19
C LEU A 168 -14.79 31.98 25.57
N HIS A 169 -15.04 30.87 26.27
CA HIS A 169 -16.28 30.06 26.32
C HIS A 169 -16.63 29.05 25.20
N GLU A 170 -16.48 27.75 25.54
CA GLU A 170 -17.53 26.69 25.60
C GLU A 170 -18.44 26.47 24.36
N PRO A 171 -18.52 25.24 23.77
CA PRO A 171 -19.18 24.09 24.41
C PRO A 171 -18.68 22.69 23.96
N GLU A 172 -17.85 22.02 24.76
CA GLU A 172 -17.42 20.62 24.53
C GLU A 172 -18.45 19.58 25.03
N LYS A 173 -19.51 20.00 25.75
CA LYS A 173 -20.42 19.07 26.43
C LYS A 173 -21.53 18.45 25.55
N SER A 174 -21.75 18.90 24.31
CA SER A 174 -22.87 18.39 23.49
C SER A 174 -22.55 17.13 22.68
N ILE A 175 -21.27 16.82 22.44
CA ILE A 175 -20.87 15.73 21.52
C ILE A 175 -20.84 14.36 22.24
N VAL A 176 -20.58 14.35 23.55
CA VAL A 176 -20.47 13.09 24.31
C VAL A 176 -21.84 12.41 24.52
N GLU A 177 -22.93 13.18 24.63
CA GLU A 177 -24.28 12.63 24.80
C GLU A 177 -24.86 12.02 23.51
N GLN A 178 -24.42 12.42 22.32
CA GLN A 178 -24.97 11.87 21.06
C GLN A 178 -24.35 10.52 20.65
N GLN A 179 -23.24 10.09 21.27
CA GLN A 179 -22.60 8.81 20.94
C GLN A 179 -23.14 7.59 21.72
N GLN A 180 -24.11 7.75 22.64
CA GLN A 180 -24.71 6.62 23.38
C GLN A 180 -26.08 6.12 22.85
N MET A 181 -26.57 6.63 21.71
CA MET A 181 -27.84 6.17 21.10
C MET A 181 -27.74 5.72 19.61
N LEU A 182 -26.55 5.33 19.14
CA LEU A 182 -26.35 4.57 17.90
C LEU A 182 -25.45 3.36 18.16
#